data_AF-A0A1F4UEI6-F1
#
_entry.id   AF-A0A1F4UEI6-F1
#
_cell.length_a   1.000
_cell.length_b   1.000
_cell.length_c   1.000
_cell.angle_alpha   90.00
_cell.angle_beta   90.00
_cell.angle_gamma   90.00
#
_symmetry.space_group_name_H-M   'P 1'
#
loop_
_entity.id
_entity.type
_entity.pdbx_description
1 polymer ?
#
loop_
_entity_poly.entity_id
_entity_poly.type
_entity_poly.pdbx_seq_one_letter_code
_entity_poly.pdbx_strand_id
1 'polypeptide(L)'
;MSDELAIDSGALIFATLADVYLSSGMYDEAISILKDGLSRNPNYTLAKVILGRAHYLKGDLGEAVKILEEVYSQVKDSENTNLYLGHCYRKLGDSDRAIQFYETVLKINSKNKEADQELTSLRAAQVAPVAEVESKEPEIAAEAKPLPEITPEPKGEEMVAVPVAPVQTHSIVTSGKEPVAQEPEKVEPTVEPAIAEAGQEAVVVQEPEKSEPETLPETHPSDTLFTPEESTAVFPLEKLNEPMSKLLNLKTVKGALICSKDGLLIMNYYPKSTNADELCAFIAAIHNESQNALHFIKEGDIDKFIIEKSNETICVITAGESLLTVITKPEAKPGLVFVYARKIIDDIREILG
;
A
#
# COMPACT_ATOMS: atom_id res chain seq x y z
N MET A 1 -24.45 7.26 23.45
CA MET A 1 -22.96 7.18 23.34
C MET A 1 -22.58 5.79 22.87
N SER A 2 -22.96 5.43 21.64
CA SER A 2 -22.76 4.05 21.13
C SER A 2 -22.39 3.98 19.65
N ASP A 3 -22.23 5.12 18.96
CA ASP A 3 -21.95 5.15 17.51
C ASP A 3 -20.46 5.42 17.18
N GLU A 4 -19.58 5.48 18.17
CA GLU A 4 -18.18 5.90 17.98
C GLU A 4 -17.21 4.72 17.76
N LEU A 5 -17.70 3.48 17.70
CA LEU A 5 -16.86 2.28 17.52
C LEU A 5 -17.30 1.37 16.37
N ALA A 6 -18.12 1.87 15.44
CA ALA A 6 -18.23 1.31 14.11
C ALA A 6 -17.26 2.07 13.20
N ILE A 7 -15.97 1.75 13.27
CA ILE A 7 -15.07 2.07 12.17
C ILE A 7 -15.67 1.32 10.98
N ASP A 8 -16.40 2.03 10.14
CA ASP A 8 -17.16 1.49 9.03
C ASP A 8 -16.24 0.61 8.21
N SER A 9 -16.48 -0.70 8.22
CA SER A 9 -15.71 -1.65 7.42
C SER A 9 -15.71 -1.25 5.94
N GLY A 10 -16.77 -0.57 5.48
CA GLY A 10 -16.83 0.02 4.15
C GLY A 10 -15.81 1.15 3.93
N ALA A 11 -15.54 1.96 4.97
CA ALA A 11 -14.55 3.04 4.92
C ALA A 11 -13.13 2.51 4.73
N LEU A 12 -12.77 1.47 5.47
CA LEU A 12 -11.45 0.84 5.35
C LEU A 12 -11.27 0.19 3.97
N ILE A 13 -12.31 -0.46 3.43
CA ILE A 13 -12.24 -1.17 2.15
C ILE A 13 -11.92 -0.23 0.98
N PHE A 14 -12.55 0.94 0.89
CA PHE A 14 -12.33 1.83 -0.26
C PHE A 14 -10.94 2.48 -0.22
N ALA A 15 -10.41 2.78 0.97
CA ALA A 15 -9.06 3.32 1.14
C ALA A 15 -8.00 2.28 0.76
N THR A 16 -8.13 1.04 1.25
CA THR A 16 -7.23 -0.06 0.87
C THR A 16 -7.30 -0.36 -0.63
N LEU A 17 -8.50 -0.36 -1.22
CA LEU A 17 -8.68 -0.54 -2.66
C LEU A 17 -8.01 0.59 -3.46
N ALA A 18 -8.12 1.83 -2.99
CA ALA A 18 -7.45 2.95 -3.64
C ALA A 18 -5.92 2.82 -3.57
N ASP A 19 -5.35 2.36 -2.45
CA ASP A 19 -3.89 2.10 -2.36
C ASP A 19 -3.42 1.02 -3.34
N VAL A 20 -4.24 0.00 -3.62
CA VAL A 20 -3.95 -1.01 -4.65
C VAL A 20 -3.94 -0.37 -6.04
N TYR A 21 -4.92 0.48 -6.35
CA TYR A 21 -4.95 1.22 -7.62
C TYR A 21 -3.76 2.17 -7.77
N LEU A 22 -3.37 2.88 -6.70
CA LEU A 22 -2.19 3.74 -6.71
C LEU A 22 -0.90 2.97 -6.98
N SER A 23 -0.74 1.80 -6.35
CA SER A 23 0.42 0.92 -6.56
C SER A 23 0.45 0.34 -7.98
N SER A 24 -0.70 0.27 -8.65
CA SER A 24 -0.85 -0.17 -10.04
C SER A 24 -0.76 0.97 -11.06
N GLY A 25 -0.52 2.21 -10.62
CA GLY A 25 -0.47 3.39 -11.50
C GLY A 25 -1.83 3.90 -11.98
N MET A 26 -2.93 3.32 -11.48
CA MET A 26 -4.31 3.64 -11.85
C MET A 26 -4.84 4.80 -11.01
N TYR A 27 -4.29 6.00 -11.25
CA TYR A 27 -4.52 7.15 -10.37
C TYR A 27 -5.95 7.69 -10.46
N ASP A 28 -6.56 7.69 -11.64
CA ASP A 28 -7.92 8.20 -11.85
C ASP A 28 -8.97 7.32 -11.16
N GLU A 29 -8.80 6.00 -11.24
CA GLU A 29 -9.65 5.02 -10.57
C GLU A 29 -9.51 5.14 -9.05
N ALA A 30 -8.28 5.29 -8.54
CA ALA A 30 -8.04 5.54 -7.12
C ALA A 30 -8.76 6.81 -6.65
N ILE A 31 -8.62 7.92 -7.37
CA ILE A 31 -9.27 9.20 -7.07
C ILE A 31 -10.80 9.04 -7.08
N SER A 32 -11.36 8.35 -8.07
CA SER A 32 -12.80 8.13 -8.18
C SER A 32 -13.34 7.38 -6.97
N ILE A 33 -12.68 6.29 -6.57
CA ILE A 33 -13.09 5.48 -5.42
C ILE A 33 -12.97 6.24 -4.11
N LEU A 34 -11.89 7.01 -3.94
CA LEU A 34 -11.70 7.83 -2.75
C LEU A 34 -12.76 8.93 -2.65
N LYS A 35 -13.11 9.59 -3.77
CA LYS A 35 -14.17 10.61 -3.77
C LYS A 35 -15.54 10.01 -3.43
N ASP A 36 -15.87 8.86 -4.02
CA ASP A 36 -17.12 8.17 -3.70
C ASP A 36 -17.16 7.71 -2.24
N GLY A 37 -16.07 7.13 -1.73
CA GLY A 37 -15.95 6.73 -0.33
C GLY A 37 -16.03 7.90 0.64
N LEU A 38 -15.33 9.00 0.36
CA LEU A 38 -15.36 10.22 1.17
C LEU A 38 -16.71 10.95 1.10
N SER A 39 -17.50 10.78 0.04
CA SER A 39 -18.87 11.32 -0.01
C SER A 39 -19.78 10.70 1.06
N ARG A 40 -19.53 9.43 1.39
CA ARG A 40 -20.23 8.68 2.43
C ARG A 40 -19.59 8.86 3.81
N ASN A 41 -18.26 8.98 3.84
CA ASN A 41 -17.46 9.10 5.05
C ASN A 41 -16.57 10.37 5.02
N PRO A 42 -17.15 11.58 5.14
CA PRO A 42 -16.44 12.85 4.90
C PRO A 42 -15.36 13.18 5.93
N ASN A 43 -15.39 12.55 7.11
CA ASN A 43 -14.43 12.78 8.18
C ASN A 43 -13.30 11.73 8.20
N TYR A 44 -13.20 10.86 7.18
CA TYR A 44 -12.17 9.83 7.18
C TYR A 44 -10.80 10.41 6.77
N THR A 45 -10.04 10.85 7.77
CA THR A 45 -8.77 11.56 7.59
C THR A 45 -7.76 10.77 6.76
N LEU A 46 -7.61 9.47 7.00
CA LEU A 46 -6.67 8.63 6.25
C LEU A 46 -7.00 8.60 4.75
N ALA A 47 -8.28 8.44 4.39
CA ALA A 47 -8.70 8.48 2.99
C ALA A 47 -8.43 9.85 2.34
N LYS A 48 -8.56 10.96 3.08
CA LYS A 48 -8.17 12.29 2.56
C LYS A 48 -6.67 12.38 2.29
N VAL A 49 -5.82 11.81 3.16
CA VAL A 49 -4.37 11.74 2.92
C VAL A 49 -4.05 10.91 1.68
N ILE A 50 -4.68 9.74 1.53
CA ILE A 50 -4.51 8.88 0.34
C ILE A 50 -5.00 9.61 -0.93
N LEU A 51 -6.08 10.41 -0.85
CA LEU A 51 -6.57 11.21 -1.98
C LEU A 51 -5.57 12.32 -2.36
N GLY A 52 -4.96 12.98 -1.37
CA GLY A 52 -3.88 13.93 -1.60
C GLY A 52 -2.67 13.27 -2.28
N ARG A 53 -2.26 12.10 -1.80
CA ARG A 53 -1.21 11.27 -2.43
C ARG A 53 -1.59 10.89 -3.86
N ALA A 54 -2.83 10.51 -4.12
CA ALA A 54 -3.32 10.14 -5.44
C ALA A 54 -3.17 11.29 -6.45
N HIS A 55 -3.62 12.49 -6.07
CA HIS A 55 -3.44 13.69 -6.89
C HIS A 55 -1.97 14.05 -7.09
N TYR A 56 -1.12 13.89 -6.07
CA TYR A 56 0.32 14.10 -6.20
C TYR A 56 0.97 13.15 -7.23
N LEU A 57 0.63 11.86 -7.17
CA LEU A 57 1.15 10.85 -8.09
C LEU A 57 0.67 11.07 -9.53
N LYS A 58 -0.58 11.53 -9.69
CA LYS A 58 -1.13 11.93 -10.98
C LYS A 58 -0.47 13.20 -11.56
N GLY A 59 0.11 14.05 -10.70
CA GLY A 59 0.69 15.34 -11.08
C GLY A 59 -0.24 16.54 -10.88
N ASP A 60 -1.42 16.33 -10.32
CA ASP A 60 -2.40 17.36 -9.97
C ASP A 60 -2.00 18.06 -8.65
N LEU A 61 -0.83 18.72 -8.65
CA LEU A 61 -0.20 19.25 -7.43
C LEU A 61 -1.07 20.25 -6.67
N GLY A 62 -1.84 21.09 -7.37
CA GLY A 62 -2.72 22.08 -6.73
C GLY A 62 -3.83 21.44 -5.90
N GLU A 63 -4.46 20.38 -6.42
CA GLU A 63 -5.52 19.68 -5.68
C GLU A 63 -4.93 18.84 -4.55
N ALA A 64 -3.76 18.23 -4.77
CA ALA A 64 -3.02 17.52 -3.73
C ALA A 64 -2.73 18.41 -2.52
N VAL A 65 -2.17 19.61 -2.74
CA VAL A 65 -1.89 20.59 -1.67
C VAL A 65 -3.16 20.97 -0.94
N LYS A 66 -4.22 21.35 -1.67
CA LYS A 66 -5.49 21.79 -1.07
C LYS A 66 -6.08 20.73 -0.12
N ILE A 67 -6.09 19.47 -0.54
CA ILE A 67 -6.63 18.36 0.26
C ILE A 67 -5.74 18.09 1.47
N LEU A 68 -4.41 18.05 1.28
CA LEU A 68 -3.47 17.78 2.36
C LEU A 68 -3.39 18.93 3.38
N GLU A 69 -3.57 20.18 2.95
CA GLU A 69 -3.65 21.34 3.86
C GLU A 69 -4.93 21.32 4.71
N GLU A 70 -6.05 20.88 4.14
CA GLU A 70 -7.27 20.64 4.92
C GLU A 70 -7.00 19.62 6.02
N VAL A 71 -6.35 18.50 5.69
CA VAL A 71 -5.96 17.48 6.68
C VAL A 71 -4.99 18.06 7.70
N TYR A 72 -3.96 18.79 7.26
CA TYR A 72 -2.95 19.39 8.12
C TYR A 72 -3.55 20.40 9.11
N SER A 73 -4.58 21.15 8.70
CA SER A 73 -5.29 22.08 9.59
C SER A 73 -5.98 21.37 10.77
N GLN A 74 -6.35 20.11 10.60
CA GLN A 74 -7.01 19.27 11.60
C GLN A 74 -6.01 18.44 12.40
N VAL A 75 -5.03 17.83 11.72
CA VAL A 75 -4.03 16.93 12.29
C VAL A 75 -2.64 17.34 11.81
N LYS A 76 -2.00 18.22 12.58
CA LYS A 76 -0.70 18.80 12.26
C LYS A 76 0.45 17.79 12.34
N ASP A 77 0.33 16.79 13.20
CA ASP A 77 1.41 15.83 13.50
C ASP A 77 1.31 14.53 12.69
N SER A 78 0.60 14.56 11.55
CA SER A 78 0.52 13.42 10.64
C SER A 78 1.80 13.33 9.79
N GLU A 79 2.61 12.30 10.01
CA GLU A 79 3.85 12.06 9.27
C GLU A 79 3.62 12.04 7.76
N ASN A 80 2.65 11.26 7.28
CA ASN A 80 2.32 11.14 5.86
C ASN A 80 1.82 12.46 5.25
N THR A 81 0.99 13.21 5.99
CA THR A 81 0.48 14.50 5.48
C THR A 81 1.61 15.49 5.28
N ASN A 82 2.51 15.61 6.26
CA ASN A 82 3.67 16.49 6.17
C ASN A 82 4.62 16.05 5.05
N LEU A 83 4.85 14.74 4.90
CA LEU A 83 5.70 14.20 3.84
C LEU A 83 5.18 14.54 2.44
N TYR A 84 3.90 14.27 2.16
CA TYR A 84 3.31 14.58 0.86
C TYR A 84 3.15 16.08 0.60
N LEU A 85 2.92 16.92 1.62
CA LEU A 85 2.99 18.38 1.45
C LEU A 85 4.40 18.82 1.06
N GLY A 86 5.44 18.27 1.72
CA GLY A 86 6.83 18.52 1.35
C GLY A 86 7.12 18.16 -0.11
N HIS A 87 6.66 16.99 -0.57
CA HIS A 87 6.80 16.57 -1.96
C HIS A 87 6.05 17.47 -2.94
N CYS A 88 4.82 17.87 -2.61
CA CYS A 88 4.04 18.78 -3.46
C CYS A 88 4.74 20.14 -3.60
N TYR A 89 5.16 20.74 -2.48
CA TYR A 89 5.85 22.03 -2.49
C TYR A 89 7.19 21.97 -3.21
N ARG A 90 7.93 20.87 -3.06
CA ARG A 90 9.15 20.63 -3.84
C ARG A 90 8.87 20.64 -5.34
N LYS A 91 7.85 19.90 -5.79
CA LYS A 91 7.50 19.84 -7.22
C LYS A 91 6.94 21.16 -7.76
N LEU A 92 6.33 21.98 -6.90
CA LEU A 92 5.89 23.34 -7.23
C LEU A 92 7.04 24.37 -7.26
N GLY A 93 8.26 23.97 -6.87
CA GLY A 93 9.44 24.84 -6.81
C GLY A 93 9.57 25.66 -5.51
N ASP A 94 8.65 25.48 -4.57
CA ASP A 94 8.71 26.14 -3.26
C ASP A 94 9.58 25.33 -2.29
N SER A 95 10.88 25.47 -2.46
CA SER A 95 11.88 24.74 -1.67
C SER A 95 11.83 25.08 -0.19
N ASP A 96 11.47 26.32 0.17
CA ASP A 96 11.44 26.79 1.55
C ASP A 96 10.33 26.10 2.34
N ARG A 97 9.10 26.05 1.79
CA ARG A 97 8.01 25.29 2.43
C ARG A 97 8.30 23.80 2.43
N ALA A 98 8.87 23.26 1.35
CA ALA A 98 9.22 21.84 1.30
C ALA A 98 10.17 21.44 2.45
N ILE A 99 11.22 22.24 2.70
CA ILE A 99 12.16 22.00 3.82
C ILE A 99 11.44 22.02 5.16
N GLN A 100 10.56 23.00 5.41
CA GLN A 100 9.81 23.08 6.68
C GLN A 100 8.97 21.83 6.95
N PHE A 101 8.31 21.31 5.92
CA PHE A 101 7.52 20.09 6.04
C PHE A 101 8.39 18.85 6.26
N TYR A 102 9.50 18.68 5.53
CA TYR A 102 10.42 17.56 5.77
C TYR A 102 11.09 17.62 7.13
N GLU A 103 11.45 18.81 7.62
CA GLU A 103 11.95 19.00 8.99
C GLU A 103 10.90 18.57 10.03
N THR A 104 9.63 18.85 9.77
CA THR A 104 8.53 18.42 10.65
C THR A 104 8.37 16.90 10.63
N VAL A 105 8.49 16.26 9.46
CA VAL A 105 8.54 14.79 9.36
C VAL A 105 9.67 14.22 10.20
N LEU A 106 10.89 14.77 10.12
CA LEU A 106 12.03 14.30 10.90
C LEU A 106 11.94 14.60 12.41
N LYS A 107 11.16 15.61 12.81
CA LYS A 107 10.81 15.84 14.22
C LYS A 107 9.85 14.77 14.75
N ILE A 108 8.89 14.33 13.93
CA ILE A 108 7.93 13.27 14.28
C ILE A 108 8.63 11.90 14.26
N ASN A 109 9.35 11.61 13.19
CA ASN A 109 10.08 10.37 12.96
C ASN A 109 11.49 10.67 12.45
N SER A 110 12.45 10.69 13.38
CA SER A 110 13.86 10.98 13.08
C SER A 110 14.56 9.94 12.20
N LYS A 111 13.91 8.80 11.92
CA LYS A 111 14.44 7.74 11.06
C LYS A 111 13.76 7.69 9.69
N ASN A 112 12.91 8.65 9.35
CA ASN A 112 12.30 8.71 8.02
C ASN A 112 13.36 9.03 6.95
N LYS A 113 13.83 7.98 6.26
CA LYS A 113 14.89 8.07 5.26
C LYS A 113 14.50 8.95 4.06
N GLU A 114 13.23 8.93 3.68
CA GLU A 114 12.73 9.68 2.52
C GLU A 114 12.80 11.19 2.77
N ALA A 115 12.28 11.64 3.92
CA ALA A 115 12.36 13.04 4.32
C ALA A 115 13.81 13.52 4.50
N ASP A 116 14.69 12.68 5.07
CA ASP A 116 16.11 13.01 5.25
C ASP A 116 16.84 13.17 3.91
N GLN A 117 16.61 12.26 2.97
CA GLN A 117 17.17 12.33 1.62
C GLN A 117 16.68 13.57 0.87
N GLU A 118 15.39 13.85 0.91
CA GLU A 118 14.78 14.99 0.24
C GLU A 118 15.26 16.33 0.80
N LEU A 119 15.34 16.44 2.12
CA LEU A 119 15.86 17.63 2.79
C LEU A 119 17.35 17.84 2.51
N THR A 120 18.15 16.76 2.52
CA THR A 120 19.57 16.83 2.16
C THR A 120 19.75 17.29 0.73
N SER A 121 18.97 16.74 -0.21
CA SER A 121 18.97 17.15 -1.62
C SER A 121 18.61 18.62 -1.79
N LEU A 122 17.57 19.11 -1.10
CA LEU A 122 17.13 20.50 -1.20
C LEU A 122 18.15 21.48 -0.61
N ARG A 123 18.73 21.15 0.54
CA ARG A 123 19.78 21.99 1.15
C ARG A 123 21.06 21.99 0.31
N ALA A 124 21.45 20.85 -0.26
CA ALA A 124 22.59 20.79 -1.17
C ALA A 124 22.36 21.65 -2.43
N ALA A 125 21.14 21.68 -2.97
CA ALA A 125 20.77 22.54 -4.08
C ALA A 125 20.80 24.04 -3.72
N GLN A 126 20.53 24.41 -2.46
CA GLN A 126 20.66 25.80 -1.99
C GLN A 126 22.12 26.23 -1.73
N VAL A 127 23.01 25.28 -1.42
CA VAL A 127 24.42 25.54 -1.08
C VAL A 127 25.37 25.37 -2.28
N ALA A 128 24.89 24.82 -3.40
CA ALA A 128 25.66 24.77 -4.64
C ALA A 128 26.17 26.19 -4.97
N PRO A 129 27.49 26.36 -5.20
CA PRO A 129 28.07 27.69 -5.32
C PRO A 129 27.41 28.41 -6.48
N VAL A 130 26.87 29.59 -6.20
CA VAL A 130 26.75 30.63 -7.21
C VAL A 130 28.16 30.75 -7.78
N ALA A 131 28.37 30.18 -8.98
CA ALA A 131 29.63 30.34 -9.69
C ALA A 131 29.96 31.82 -9.66
N GLU A 132 31.11 32.14 -9.10
CA GLU A 132 31.65 33.49 -9.04
C GLU A 132 31.40 34.15 -10.38
N VAL A 133 30.49 35.12 -10.42
CA VAL A 133 30.51 36.12 -11.48
C VAL A 133 31.76 36.94 -11.18
N GLU A 134 32.86 36.43 -11.72
CA GLU A 134 34.17 37.06 -11.79
C GLU A 134 33.94 38.52 -12.24
N SER A 135 34.15 39.43 -11.30
CA SER A 135 34.13 40.86 -11.51
C SER A 135 35.26 41.23 -12.46
N LYS A 136 35.00 41.18 -13.76
CA LYS A 136 35.82 41.89 -14.75
C LYS A 136 35.26 43.29 -14.87
N GLU A 137 35.90 44.22 -14.18
CA GLU A 137 35.86 45.65 -14.52
C GLU A 137 36.13 45.83 -16.02
N PRO A 138 35.29 46.58 -16.76
CA PRO A 138 35.75 47.25 -17.96
C PRO A 138 36.20 48.67 -17.59
N GLU A 139 37.44 48.91 -17.96
CA GLU A 139 38.19 50.15 -18.03
C GLU A 139 37.37 51.34 -18.58
N ILE A 140 37.68 52.51 -18.03
CA ILE A 140 37.03 53.79 -18.23
C ILE A 140 37.31 54.31 -19.66
N ALA A 141 36.27 54.66 -20.42
CA ALA A 141 36.37 55.61 -21.52
C ALA A 141 35.20 56.61 -21.47
N ALA A 142 35.56 57.88 -21.43
CA ALA A 142 34.71 59.03 -21.21
C ALA A 142 33.80 59.38 -22.39
N GLU A 143 32.56 59.78 -22.10
CA GLU A 143 31.95 60.98 -22.71
C GLU A 143 30.77 61.47 -21.86
N ALA A 144 30.90 62.68 -21.32
CA ALA A 144 29.85 63.37 -20.59
C ALA A 144 29.12 64.34 -21.52
N LYS A 145 27.78 64.27 -21.56
CA LYS A 145 26.89 65.42 -21.85
C LYS A 145 25.67 65.37 -20.91
N PRO A 146 25.13 66.54 -20.51
CA PRO A 146 24.49 66.72 -19.20
C PRO A 146 22.96 66.55 -19.23
N LEU A 147 22.42 66.14 -18.08
CA LEU A 147 20.99 66.26 -17.73
C LEU A 147 20.61 67.73 -17.52
N PRO A 148 19.42 68.18 -17.96
CA PRO A 148 18.85 69.42 -17.45
C PRO A 148 18.09 69.17 -16.14
N GLU A 149 18.45 70.00 -15.16
CA GLU A 149 17.86 70.17 -13.84
C GLU A 149 16.59 71.03 -13.91
N ILE A 150 15.49 70.61 -13.28
CA ILE A 150 14.37 71.51 -12.92
C ILE A 150 13.80 71.05 -11.56
N THR A 151 13.84 71.94 -10.57
CA THR A 151 13.11 71.89 -9.28
C THR A 151 12.06 73.05 -9.27
N PRO A 152 11.22 73.27 -8.23
CA PRO A 152 9.96 72.56 -7.93
C PRO A 152 8.71 73.49 -7.77
N GLU A 153 7.48 72.91 -7.84
CA GLU A 153 6.14 73.31 -7.30
C GLU A 153 5.53 74.73 -7.56
N PRO A 154 4.17 75.01 -7.50
CA PRO A 154 3.19 74.53 -6.49
C PRO A 154 1.66 74.38 -6.86
N LYS A 155 0.92 73.75 -5.92
CA LYS A 155 -0.51 73.87 -5.42
C LYS A 155 -1.76 74.14 -6.31
N GLY A 156 -2.84 73.37 -5.99
CA GLY A 156 -4.29 73.64 -6.21
C GLY A 156 -4.91 72.81 -7.35
N GLU A 157 -6.09 72.18 -7.34
CA GLU A 157 -7.35 72.32 -6.58
C GLU A 157 -8.18 71.01 -6.62
N GLU A 158 -8.97 70.81 -5.55
CA GLU A 158 -10.31 70.21 -5.39
C GLU A 158 -10.76 68.79 -5.86
N MET A 159 -11.15 68.03 -4.82
CA MET A 159 -12.28 67.09 -4.61
C MET A 159 -13.35 66.93 -5.70
N VAL A 160 -13.77 65.67 -5.97
CA VAL A 160 -15.14 65.16 -5.72
C VAL A 160 -15.07 63.64 -5.46
N ALA A 161 -15.86 63.17 -4.48
CA ALA A 161 -15.94 61.80 -4.01
C ALA A 161 -17.36 61.21 -4.16
N VAL A 162 -17.43 59.86 -4.25
CA VAL A 162 -18.53 58.91 -3.91
C VAL A 162 -19.82 58.99 -4.81
N PRO A 163 -20.68 57.94 -4.96
CA PRO A 163 -20.84 56.80 -4.05
C PRO A 163 -21.17 55.38 -4.57
N VAL A 164 -21.10 54.48 -3.59
CA VAL A 164 -21.45 53.05 -3.58
C VAL A 164 -22.86 52.82 -2.99
N ALA A 165 -23.57 51.85 -3.57
CA ALA A 165 -24.74 51.05 -3.10
C ALA A 165 -26.13 51.74 -2.98
N PRO A 166 -27.25 50.98 -3.08
CA PRO A 166 -27.65 50.09 -1.98
C PRO A 166 -28.20 48.70 -2.37
N VAL A 167 -28.07 47.76 -1.43
CA VAL A 167 -28.86 46.53 -1.30
C VAL A 167 -30.26 46.89 -0.79
N GLN A 168 -31.31 46.29 -1.34
CA GLN A 168 -32.62 46.18 -0.68
C GLN A 168 -33.22 44.78 -0.83
N THR A 169 -33.66 44.27 0.32
CA THR A 169 -34.49 43.09 0.58
C THR A 169 -35.96 43.35 0.24
N HIS A 170 -36.69 42.36 -0.29
CA HIS A 170 -38.10 42.14 0.07
C HIS A 170 -38.53 40.69 -0.22
N SER A 171 -39.07 40.06 0.82
CA SER A 171 -39.83 38.80 0.82
C SER A 171 -41.27 39.08 0.37
N ILE A 172 -41.85 38.27 -0.54
CA ILE A 172 -43.29 37.98 -0.60
C ILE A 172 -43.52 36.53 -1.06
N VAL A 173 -44.34 35.83 -0.28
CA VAL A 173 -44.94 34.49 -0.50
C VAL A 173 -46.09 34.60 -1.52
N THR A 174 -46.27 33.62 -2.42
CA THR A 174 -47.52 32.83 -2.60
C THR A 174 -47.52 31.93 -3.85
N SER A 175 -47.94 30.68 -3.63
CA SER A 175 -48.85 29.86 -4.44
C SER A 175 -48.46 29.40 -5.86
N GLY A 176 -47.98 28.15 -5.94
CA GLY A 176 -48.74 27.02 -6.51
C GLY A 176 -49.13 27.02 -8.00
N LYS A 177 -48.51 26.12 -8.78
CA LYS A 177 -49.17 25.08 -9.59
C LYS A 177 -48.11 24.18 -10.27
N GLU A 178 -48.28 22.87 -10.11
CA GLU A 178 -47.59 21.81 -10.89
C GLU A 178 -47.84 21.97 -12.40
N PRO A 179 -46.98 21.36 -13.24
CA PRO A 179 -47.41 20.09 -13.84
C PRO A 179 -46.29 19.03 -13.98
N VAL A 180 -46.65 17.80 -13.59
CA VAL A 180 -46.55 16.51 -14.32
C VAL A 180 -45.28 16.21 -15.16
N ALA A 181 -44.54 15.23 -14.63
CA ALA A 181 -43.92 14.04 -15.23
C ALA A 181 -43.36 14.06 -16.67
N GLN A 182 -42.10 13.60 -16.79
CA GLN A 182 -41.63 12.70 -17.83
C GLN A 182 -40.44 11.88 -17.31
N GLU A 183 -40.63 10.56 -17.19
CA GLU A 183 -39.57 9.54 -17.03
C GLU A 183 -38.74 9.42 -18.32
N PRO A 184 -37.45 9.07 -18.23
CA PRO A 184 -36.77 8.37 -19.31
C PRO A 184 -36.60 6.87 -19.00
N GLU A 185 -36.79 6.09 -20.06
CA GLU A 185 -36.95 4.64 -20.15
C GLU A 185 -35.88 3.78 -19.47
N LYS A 186 -36.38 2.70 -18.85
CA LYS A 186 -35.68 1.45 -18.58
C LYS A 186 -35.37 0.74 -19.90
N VAL A 187 -34.10 0.43 -20.15
CA VAL A 187 -33.70 -0.57 -21.15
C VAL A 187 -33.33 -1.86 -20.40
N GLU A 188 -34.21 -2.86 -20.47
CA GLU A 188 -33.87 -4.24 -20.13
C GLU A 188 -33.20 -4.92 -21.33
N PRO A 189 -32.14 -5.71 -21.15
CA PRO A 189 -31.74 -6.69 -22.15
C PRO A 189 -32.35 -8.06 -21.82
N THR A 190 -33.20 -8.53 -22.72
CA THR A 190 -33.76 -9.88 -22.73
C THR A 190 -32.68 -10.88 -23.17
N VAL A 191 -32.65 -12.03 -22.49
CA VAL A 191 -31.84 -13.22 -22.78
C VAL A 191 -32.53 -14.03 -23.89
N GLU A 192 -31.78 -14.57 -24.85
CA GLU A 192 -31.86 -15.99 -25.25
C GLU A 192 -30.72 -16.42 -26.23
N PRO A 193 -30.38 -17.72 -26.27
CA PRO A 193 -29.10 -18.23 -26.76
C PRO A 193 -29.15 -18.69 -28.22
N ALA A 194 -28.00 -18.68 -28.90
CA ALA A 194 -27.81 -19.36 -30.18
C ALA A 194 -26.73 -20.44 -30.06
N ILE A 195 -27.16 -21.68 -30.26
CA ILE A 195 -26.36 -22.88 -30.48
C ILE A 195 -25.95 -22.90 -31.96
N ALA A 196 -24.69 -23.21 -32.24
CA ALA A 196 -24.27 -23.73 -33.55
C ALA A 196 -23.10 -24.71 -33.37
N GLU A 197 -23.39 -25.99 -33.64
CA GLU A 197 -22.41 -27.03 -33.93
C GLU A 197 -21.70 -26.77 -35.27
N ALA A 198 -20.42 -27.17 -35.37
CA ALA A 198 -19.91 -28.07 -36.42
C ALA A 198 -18.39 -28.24 -36.31
N GLY A 199 -17.91 -29.47 -36.50
CA GLY A 199 -16.61 -29.73 -37.12
C GLY A 199 -15.58 -30.52 -36.30
N GLN A 200 -15.72 -31.83 -36.29
CA GLN A 200 -14.65 -32.78 -35.98
C GLN A 200 -13.55 -32.74 -37.06
N GLU A 201 -12.28 -32.76 -36.66
CA GLU A 201 -11.24 -33.47 -37.41
C GLU A 201 -10.31 -34.20 -36.44
N ALA A 202 -10.26 -35.51 -36.63
CA ALA A 202 -9.43 -36.45 -35.90
C ALA A 202 -7.99 -36.41 -36.44
N VAL A 203 -7.01 -36.40 -35.54
CA VAL A 203 -5.63 -36.77 -35.89
C VAL A 203 -5.20 -37.94 -35.02
N VAL A 204 -4.59 -38.88 -35.72
CA VAL A 204 -4.38 -40.28 -35.42
C VAL A 204 -3.25 -40.51 -34.42
N VAL A 205 -3.47 -41.52 -33.58
CA VAL A 205 -2.57 -42.15 -32.62
C VAL A 205 -1.34 -42.77 -33.31
N GLN A 206 -0.15 -42.59 -32.73
CA GLN A 206 0.92 -43.59 -32.78
C GLN A 206 1.57 -43.73 -31.38
N GLU A 207 1.44 -44.93 -30.79
CA GLU A 207 2.36 -45.48 -29.79
C GLU A 207 3.71 -45.83 -30.47
N PRO A 208 4.84 -45.86 -29.73
CA PRO A 208 5.30 -47.09 -29.05
C PRO A 208 6.00 -46.76 -27.70
N GLU A 209 6.48 -47.63 -26.81
CA GLU A 209 6.50 -49.08 -26.57
C GLU A 209 6.79 -49.27 -25.07
N LYS A 210 6.50 -50.46 -24.52
CA LYS A 210 6.82 -50.88 -23.14
C LYS A 210 8.29 -51.25 -22.98
N SER A 211 8.88 -50.94 -21.83
CA SER A 211 9.99 -51.71 -21.25
C SER A 211 9.88 -51.77 -19.72
N GLU A 212 9.86 -52.99 -19.20
CA GLU A 212 9.83 -53.41 -17.80
C GLU A 212 11.19 -53.19 -17.07
N PRO A 213 11.27 -53.33 -15.73
CA PRO A 213 12.26 -52.66 -14.90
C PRO A 213 13.54 -53.48 -14.68
N GLU A 214 14.70 -52.82 -14.72
CA GLU A 214 15.98 -53.43 -14.34
C GLU A 214 16.43 -53.01 -12.93
N THR A 215 16.95 -54.03 -12.24
CA THR A 215 17.40 -54.13 -10.86
C THR A 215 18.65 -53.33 -10.53
N LEU A 216 18.69 -52.79 -9.31
CA LEU A 216 19.89 -52.24 -8.64
C LEU A 216 21.00 -53.30 -8.47
N PRO A 217 22.28 -52.88 -8.55
CA PRO A 217 23.33 -53.50 -7.75
C PRO A 217 23.97 -52.49 -6.78
N GLU A 218 24.11 -52.92 -5.53
CA GLU A 218 24.99 -52.31 -4.53
C GLU A 218 26.46 -52.41 -4.97
N THR A 219 27.25 -51.35 -4.70
CA THR A 219 28.63 -51.44 -4.16
C THR A 219 29.16 -50.03 -3.84
N HIS A 220 29.57 -49.79 -2.59
CA HIS A 220 30.52 -48.73 -2.22
C HIS A 220 31.96 -49.19 -2.56
N PRO A 221 32.95 -48.28 -2.76
CA PRO A 221 33.71 -47.78 -1.60
C PRO A 221 34.30 -46.34 -1.70
N SER A 222 34.42 -45.74 -0.51
CA SER A 222 35.53 -44.93 0.06
C SER A 222 35.89 -43.50 -0.44
N ASP A 223 35.98 -42.64 0.60
CA ASP A 223 36.83 -41.44 0.77
C ASP A 223 36.36 -40.15 0.05
N THR A 224 36.09 -39.01 0.71
CA THR A 224 36.70 -38.41 1.90
C THR A 224 35.76 -37.37 2.56
N LEU A 225 35.63 -37.49 3.89
CA LEU A 225 35.65 -36.42 4.90
C LEU A 225 34.85 -35.12 4.65
N PHE A 226 33.62 -35.07 5.18
CA PHE A 226 33.18 -33.94 5.98
C PHE A 226 32.19 -34.44 7.04
N THR A 227 32.63 -34.55 8.29
CA THR A 227 31.73 -34.72 9.44
C THR A 227 31.35 -33.34 9.95
N PRO A 228 30.05 -33.07 10.11
CA PRO A 228 29.54 -32.43 11.30
C PRO A 228 28.65 -33.43 12.02
N GLU A 229 29.18 -34.04 13.09
CA GLU A 229 28.32 -34.48 14.18
C GLU A 229 27.73 -33.22 14.81
N GLU A 230 26.46 -32.93 14.55
CA GLU A 230 25.66 -32.07 15.42
C GLU A 230 24.16 -32.43 15.26
N SER A 231 23.69 -33.25 16.22
CA SER A 231 22.31 -33.35 16.70
C SER A 231 21.18 -33.56 15.68
N THR A 232 21.03 -34.78 15.15
CA THR A 232 19.78 -35.21 14.50
C THR A 232 18.76 -35.67 15.53
N ALA A 233 17.98 -34.73 16.07
CA ALA A 233 16.74 -35.08 16.73
C ALA A 233 15.83 -35.77 15.69
N VAL A 234 15.58 -37.07 15.86
CA VAL A 234 14.67 -37.82 14.98
C VAL A 234 13.24 -37.46 15.41
N PHE A 235 12.68 -36.43 14.78
CA PHE A 235 11.31 -36.00 15.06
C PHE A 235 10.31 -36.99 14.47
N PRO A 236 9.31 -37.49 15.22
CA PRO A 236 8.30 -38.41 14.72
C PRO A 236 7.23 -37.65 13.92
N LEU A 237 7.61 -37.12 12.75
CA LEU A 237 6.78 -36.24 11.92
C LEU A 237 5.42 -36.84 11.54
N GLU A 238 5.32 -38.17 11.44
CA GLU A 238 4.07 -38.88 11.16
C GLU A 238 2.97 -38.61 12.19
N LYS A 239 3.33 -38.29 13.44
CA LYS A 239 2.37 -37.95 14.49
C LYS A 239 1.62 -36.64 14.23
N LEU A 240 2.11 -35.79 13.32
CA LEU A 240 1.44 -34.56 12.93
C LEU A 240 0.23 -34.79 11.99
N ASN A 241 0.12 -35.97 11.37
CA ASN A 241 -0.95 -36.27 10.43
C ASN A 241 -2.34 -36.22 11.09
N GLU A 242 -2.47 -36.80 12.29
CA GLU A 242 -3.76 -36.85 13.01
C GLU A 242 -4.23 -35.45 13.45
N PRO A 243 -3.41 -34.62 14.13
CA PRO A 243 -3.76 -33.23 14.45
C PRO A 243 -4.15 -32.41 13.21
N MET A 244 -3.37 -32.55 12.12
CA MET A 244 -3.58 -31.78 10.90
C MET A 244 -4.88 -32.13 10.17
N SER A 245 -5.36 -33.37 10.30
CA SER A 245 -6.58 -33.84 9.61
C SER A 245 -7.80 -32.93 9.83
N LYS A 246 -7.99 -32.42 11.05
CA LYS A 246 -9.14 -31.55 11.40
C LYS A 246 -9.07 -30.19 10.70
N LEU A 247 -7.87 -29.63 10.56
CA LEU A 247 -7.63 -28.37 9.87
C LEU A 247 -7.79 -28.55 8.35
N LEU A 248 -7.22 -29.62 7.79
CA LEU A 248 -7.26 -29.91 6.35
C LEU A 248 -8.68 -30.28 5.87
N ASN A 249 -9.55 -30.79 6.74
CA ASN A 249 -10.95 -31.09 6.42
C ASN A 249 -11.85 -29.85 6.28
N LEU A 250 -11.36 -28.65 6.63
CA LEU A 250 -12.12 -27.43 6.39
C LEU A 250 -12.22 -27.16 4.89
N LYS A 251 -13.45 -27.02 4.36
CA LYS A 251 -13.72 -26.82 2.92
C LYS A 251 -13.00 -25.63 2.28
N THR A 252 -12.61 -24.65 3.09
CA THR A 252 -11.94 -23.42 2.68
C THR A 252 -10.41 -23.55 2.73
N VAL A 253 -9.87 -24.59 3.36
CA VAL A 253 -8.42 -24.86 3.41
C VAL A 253 -8.02 -25.63 2.15
N LYS A 254 -7.01 -25.13 1.44
CA LYS A 254 -6.43 -25.79 0.26
C LYS A 254 -5.31 -26.75 0.66
N GLY A 255 -4.57 -26.40 1.71
CA GLY A 255 -3.52 -27.22 2.30
C GLY A 255 -2.74 -26.44 3.35
N ALA A 256 -1.69 -27.05 3.87
CA ALA A 256 -0.82 -26.42 4.86
C ALA A 256 0.64 -26.85 4.69
N LEU A 257 1.56 -26.03 5.17
CA LEU A 257 2.99 -26.30 5.24
C LEU A 257 3.45 -26.08 6.68
N ILE A 258 4.45 -26.83 7.11
CA ILE A 258 5.20 -26.54 8.33
C ILE A 258 6.62 -26.26 7.89
N CYS A 259 7.16 -25.11 8.27
CA CYS A 259 8.52 -24.70 7.94
C CYS A 259 9.28 -24.20 9.15
N SER A 260 10.61 -24.29 9.12
CA SER A 260 11.46 -23.64 10.12
C SER A 260 11.43 -22.12 9.94
N LYS A 261 11.80 -21.36 10.98
CA LYS A 261 12.01 -19.90 10.88
C LYS A 261 13.15 -19.50 9.92
N ASP A 262 14.01 -20.44 9.53
CA ASP A 262 15.04 -20.26 8.51
C ASP A 262 14.52 -20.52 7.08
N GLY A 263 13.25 -20.92 6.93
CA GLY A 263 12.61 -21.11 5.63
C GLY A 263 12.73 -22.52 5.05
N LEU A 264 13.20 -23.50 5.82
CA LEU A 264 13.25 -24.89 5.39
C LEU A 264 11.89 -25.56 5.53
N LEU A 265 11.46 -26.28 4.50
CA LEU A 265 10.24 -27.08 4.55
C LEU A 265 10.44 -28.30 5.47
N ILE A 266 9.56 -28.45 6.46
CA ILE A 266 9.55 -29.59 7.40
C ILE A 266 8.48 -30.59 6.95
N MET A 267 7.26 -30.13 6.70
CA MET A 267 6.14 -30.98 6.26
C MET A 267 5.26 -30.27 5.23
N ASN A 268 4.84 -31.01 4.20
CA ASN A 268 3.97 -30.51 3.14
C ASN A 268 2.62 -31.26 3.13
N TYR A 269 1.56 -30.55 3.53
CA TYR A 269 0.16 -30.99 3.42
C TYR A 269 -0.59 -30.27 2.29
N TYR A 270 0.14 -29.66 1.36
CA TYR A 270 -0.38 -29.05 0.15
C TYR A 270 0.34 -29.58 -1.09
N PRO A 271 0.14 -30.86 -1.45
CA PRO A 271 0.87 -31.52 -2.53
C PRO A 271 0.60 -30.92 -3.93
N LYS A 272 -0.42 -30.08 -4.07
CA LYS A 272 -0.69 -29.31 -5.31
C LYS A 272 0.19 -28.06 -5.43
N SER A 273 0.96 -27.71 -4.41
CA SER A 273 1.93 -26.62 -4.47
C SER A 273 3.13 -27.04 -5.32
N THR A 274 3.36 -26.34 -6.43
CA THR A 274 4.57 -26.53 -7.24
C THR A 274 5.82 -25.96 -6.55
N ASN A 275 5.64 -25.03 -5.60
CA ASN A 275 6.72 -24.19 -5.06
C ASN A 275 6.70 -24.16 -3.52
N ALA A 276 6.57 -25.31 -2.85
CA ALA A 276 6.46 -25.37 -1.39
C ALA A 276 7.70 -24.79 -0.68
N ASP A 277 8.91 -25.13 -1.15
CA ASP A 277 10.17 -24.64 -0.56
C ASP A 277 10.34 -23.12 -0.73
N GLU A 278 10.03 -22.59 -1.91
CA GLU A 278 10.06 -21.14 -2.16
C GLU A 278 9.07 -20.39 -1.26
N LEU A 279 7.88 -20.98 -1.07
CA LEU A 279 6.88 -20.40 -0.19
C LEU A 279 7.34 -20.40 1.27
N CYS A 280 8.01 -21.45 1.73
CA CYS A 280 8.60 -21.51 3.07
C CYS A 280 9.71 -20.46 3.26
N ALA A 281 10.60 -20.29 2.28
CA ALA A 281 11.62 -19.25 2.30
C ALA A 281 11.00 -17.85 2.36
N PHE A 282 9.98 -17.60 1.55
CA PHE A 282 9.25 -16.33 1.53
C PHE A 282 8.58 -16.03 2.88
N ILE A 283 7.94 -17.03 3.49
CA ILE A 283 7.25 -16.87 4.77
C ILE A 283 8.22 -16.62 5.91
N ALA A 284 9.34 -17.33 5.95
CA ALA A 284 10.41 -17.10 6.91
C ALA A 284 11.00 -15.68 6.79
N ALA A 285 11.24 -15.21 5.56
CA ALA A 285 11.73 -13.85 5.33
C ALA A 285 10.76 -12.78 5.88
N ILE A 286 9.46 -12.93 5.61
CA ILE A 286 8.43 -12.03 6.15
C ILE A 286 8.40 -12.09 7.67
N HIS A 287 8.41 -13.30 8.25
CA HIS A 287 8.37 -13.49 9.70
C HIS A 287 9.57 -12.81 10.36
N ASN A 288 10.78 -13.06 9.88
CA ASN A 288 12.01 -12.51 10.44
C ASN A 288 12.06 -10.99 10.34
N GLU A 289 11.71 -10.41 9.19
CA GLU A 289 11.69 -8.95 9.05
C GLU A 289 10.63 -8.29 9.93
N SER A 290 9.45 -8.91 10.01
CA SER A 290 8.38 -8.42 10.86
C SER A 290 8.74 -8.53 12.34
N GLN A 291 9.40 -9.63 12.74
CA GLN A 291 9.84 -9.88 14.11
C GLN A 291 10.93 -8.89 14.52
N ASN A 292 11.87 -8.61 13.61
CA ASN A 292 12.87 -7.56 13.81
C ASN A 292 12.20 -6.19 14.01
N ALA A 293 11.24 -5.84 13.15
CA ALA A 293 10.48 -4.59 13.25
C ALA A 293 9.76 -4.44 14.62
N LEU A 294 9.16 -5.51 15.13
CA LEU A 294 8.49 -5.51 16.44
C LEU A 294 9.47 -5.38 17.61
N HIS A 295 10.62 -6.03 17.52
CA HIS A 295 11.67 -5.88 18.52
C HIS A 295 12.16 -4.43 18.64
N PHE A 296 12.23 -3.69 17.53
CA PHE A 296 12.62 -2.28 17.52
C PHE A 296 11.64 -1.37 18.26
N ILE A 297 10.35 -1.72 18.31
CA ILE A 297 9.33 -0.94 19.04
C ILE A 297 9.05 -1.49 20.45
N LYS A 298 9.85 -2.46 20.93
CA LYS A 298 9.66 -3.18 22.20
C LYS A 298 8.28 -3.85 22.32
N GLU A 299 7.67 -4.19 21.19
CA GLU A 299 6.50 -5.05 21.18
C GLU A 299 6.95 -6.51 21.14
N GLY A 300 6.09 -7.40 21.65
CA GLY A 300 6.40 -8.83 21.80
C GLY A 300 6.59 -9.56 20.47
N ASP A 301 6.61 -10.88 20.56
CA ASP A 301 6.82 -11.73 19.39
C ASP A 301 5.60 -11.83 18.48
N ILE A 302 5.85 -12.12 17.21
CA ILE A 302 4.79 -12.43 16.26
C ILE A 302 4.21 -13.78 16.59
N ASP A 303 2.98 -13.77 17.10
CA ASP A 303 2.18 -14.99 17.26
C ASP A 303 1.63 -15.49 15.92
N LYS A 304 1.19 -14.58 15.06
CA LYS A 304 0.53 -14.90 13.77
C LYS A 304 0.44 -13.69 12.85
N PHE A 305 0.36 -13.95 11.55
CA PHE A 305 0.06 -12.95 10.54
C PHE A 305 -0.71 -13.56 9.35
N ILE A 306 -1.25 -12.70 8.50
CA ILE A 306 -2.04 -13.11 7.32
C ILE A 306 -1.45 -12.42 6.10
N ILE A 307 -1.32 -13.16 5.01
CA ILE A 307 -1.02 -12.63 3.68
C ILE A 307 -2.24 -12.90 2.80
N GLU A 308 -2.90 -11.83 2.34
CA GLU A 308 -4.03 -11.92 1.43
C GLU A 308 -3.54 -11.78 -0.02
N LYS A 309 -3.86 -12.76 -0.86
CA LYS A 309 -3.66 -12.72 -2.32
C LYS A 309 -5.02 -12.73 -3.01
N SER A 310 -5.05 -12.35 -4.28
CA SER A 310 -6.28 -12.33 -5.09
C SER A 310 -7.05 -13.66 -5.12
N ASN A 311 -6.33 -14.79 -5.05
CA ASN A 311 -6.91 -16.14 -5.21
C ASN A 311 -6.74 -17.05 -3.98
N GLU A 312 -6.07 -16.58 -2.94
CA GLU A 312 -5.82 -17.34 -1.71
C GLU A 312 -5.44 -16.45 -0.54
N THR A 313 -5.71 -16.95 0.67
CA THR A 313 -5.26 -16.31 1.91
C THR A 313 -4.32 -17.26 2.63
N ILE A 314 -3.15 -16.77 3.00
CA ILE A 314 -2.13 -17.51 3.72
C ILE A 314 -2.16 -17.06 5.19
N CYS A 315 -2.56 -17.95 6.07
CA CYS A 315 -2.51 -17.73 7.51
C CYS A 315 -1.25 -18.37 8.06
N VAL A 316 -0.37 -17.57 8.66
CA VAL A 316 0.87 -18.06 9.28
C VAL A 316 0.75 -17.93 10.79
N ILE A 317 1.09 -18.99 11.50
CA ILE A 317 1.08 -19.03 12.96
C ILE A 317 2.42 -19.57 13.48
N THR A 318 3.00 -18.89 14.46
CA THR A 318 4.24 -19.31 15.11
C THR A 318 3.99 -20.50 16.04
N ALA A 319 4.75 -21.57 15.85
CA ALA A 319 4.67 -22.82 16.59
C ALA A 319 6.08 -23.24 17.08
N GLY A 320 6.58 -22.57 18.12
CA GLY A 320 7.93 -22.81 18.63
C GLY A 320 8.97 -22.25 17.67
N GLU A 321 9.92 -23.08 17.25
CA GLU A 321 10.90 -22.77 16.20
C GLU A 321 10.40 -23.04 14.76
N SER A 322 9.13 -23.40 14.64
CA SER A 322 8.46 -23.62 13.35
C SER A 322 7.34 -22.62 13.10
N LEU A 323 6.95 -22.51 11.84
CA LEU A 323 5.83 -21.72 11.35
C LEU A 323 4.82 -22.67 10.69
N LEU A 324 3.60 -22.68 11.21
CA LEU A 324 2.46 -23.35 10.57
C LEU A 324 1.83 -22.39 9.56
N THR A 325 1.93 -22.76 8.29
CA THR A 325 1.37 -22.01 7.17
C THR A 325 0.13 -22.72 6.65
N VAL A 326 -1.01 -22.04 6.64
CA VAL A 326 -2.28 -22.57 6.14
C VAL A 326 -2.72 -21.78 4.92
N ILE A 327 -2.82 -22.46 3.78
CA ILE A 327 -3.28 -21.86 2.52
C ILE A 327 -4.78 -22.10 2.41
N THR A 328 -5.53 -21.03 2.18
CA THR A 328 -6.99 -21.05 2.14
C THR A 328 -7.53 -20.33 0.92
N LYS A 329 -8.81 -20.54 0.61
CA LYS A 329 -9.53 -19.75 -0.40
C LYS A 329 -9.81 -18.33 0.15
N PRO A 330 -9.97 -17.31 -0.71
CA PRO A 330 -10.21 -15.93 -0.26
C PRO A 330 -11.43 -15.77 0.65
N GLU A 331 -12.47 -16.58 0.47
CA GLU A 331 -13.68 -16.56 1.30
C GLU A 331 -13.52 -17.23 2.68
N ALA A 332 -12.34 -17.78 2.99
CA ALA A 332 -12.06 -18.39 4.28
C ALA A 332 -12.13 -17.34 5.39
N LYS A 333 -12.79 -17.66 6.51
CA LYS A 333 -12.78 -16.83 7.71
C LYS A 333 -11.49 -17.11 8.50
N PRO A 334 -10.50 -16.20 8.55
CA PRO A 334 -9.20 -16.51 9.17
C PRO A 334 -9.33 -16.85 10.66
N GLY A 335 -10.29 -16.24 11.36
CA GLY A 335 -10.60 -16.56 12.76
C GLY A 335 -10.90 -18.04 12.98
N LEU A 336 -11.64 -18.69 12.08
CA LEU A 336 -11.93 -20.13 12.19
C LEU A 336 -10.65 -20.94 11.97
N VAL A 337 -9.86 -20.60 10.96
CA VAL A 337 -8.56 -21.24 10.68
C VAL A 337 -7.66 -21.18 11.92
N PHE A 338 -7.58 -20.02 12.58
CA PHE A 338 -6.78 -19.87 13.79
C PHE A 338 -7.28 -20.68 14.99
N VAL A 339 -8.59 -20.86 15.14
CA VAL A 339 -9.16 -21.71 16.22
C VAL A 339 -8.72 -23.17 16.05
N TYR A 340 -8.71 -23.68 14.82
CA TYR A 340 -8.24 -25.04 14.55
C TYR A 340 -6.72 -25.13 14.61
N ALA A 341 -6.01 -24.17 14.01
CA ALA A 341 -4.55 -24.11 14.04
C ALA A 341 -4.01 -24.06 15.48
N ARG A 342 -4.63 -23.27 16.38
CA ARG A 342 -4.21 -23.18 17.79
C ARG A 342 -4.17 -24.53 18.49
N LYS A 343 -5.12 -25.42 18.18
CA LYS A 343 -5.17 -26.77 18.78
C LYS A 343 -4.04 -27.67 18.31
N ILE A 344 -3.43 -27.36 17.16
CA ILE A 344 -2.38 -28.15 16.52
C ILE A 344 -0.99 -27.60 16.87
N ILE A 345 -0.88 -26.31 17.21
CA ILE A 345 0.40 -25.67 17.57
C ILE A 345 1.09 -26.39 18.74
N ASP A 346 0.33 -26.78 19.76
CA ASP A 346 0.91 -27.47 20.91
C ASP A 346 1.46 -28.84 20.52
N ASP A 347 0.77 -29.57 19.63
CA ASP A 347 1.26 -30.83 19.06
C ASP A 347 2.52 -30.60 18.21
N ILE A 348 2.56 -29.52 17.42
CA ILE A 348 3.74 -29.14 16.61
C ILE A 348 4.95 -28.87 17.52
N ARG A 349 4.76 -28.10 18.59
CA ARG A 349 5.82 -27.79 19.56
C ARG A 349 6.33 -29.07 20.23
N GLU A 350 5.43 -29.94 20.69
CA GLU A 350 5.83 -31.19 21.35
C GLU A 350 6.62 -32.12 20.41
N ILE A 351 6.26 -32.15 19.13
CA ILE A 351 6.88 -33.06 18.16
C ILE A 351 8.18 -32.49 17.57
N LEU A 352 8.30 -31.18 17.40
CA LEU A 352 9.43 -30.53 16.71
C LEU A 352 10.45 -29.84 17.64
N GLY A 353 10.15 -29.72 18.94
CA GLY A 353 11.03 -29.06 19.92
C GLY A 353 10.69 -27.59 20.08
#